data_AF-A0A0M6XZH6-F1
#
_entry.id   AF-A0A0M6XZH6-F1
#
_cell.length_a   1.000
_cell.length_b   1.000
_cell.length_c   1.000
_cell.angle_alpha   90.00
_cell.angle_beta   90.00
_cell.angle_gamma   90.00
#
_symmetry.space_group_name_H-M   'P 1'
#
loop_
_entity.id
_entity.type
_entity.pdbx_description
1 polymer ?
#
loop_
_entity_poly.entity_id
_entity_poly.type
_entity_poly.pdbx_seq_one_letter_code
_entity_poly.pdbx_strand_id
1 'polypeptide(L)'
;MKKLVLLAAVGLALAGCQSDSSRDRALVGGGLGAATGAAIGAAATGDVGGALVGGAIGAAGGAIVGSATTPKNCVAYDRYGNPYRVACP
;
A
#
# COMPACT_ATOMS: atom_id res chain seq x y z
N MET A 1 17.71 -11.46 16.00
CA MET A 1 16.23 -11.51 16.20
C MET A 1 15.49 -10.41 15.43
N LYS A 2 15.59 -9.12 15.79
CA LYS A 2 14.81 -8.03 15.15
C LYS A 2 14.99 -7.89 13.63
N LYS A 3 16.21 -8.12 13.12
CA LYS A 3 16.53 -8.03 11.69
C LYS A 3 15.80 -9.08 10.84
N LEU A 4 15.56 -10.28 11.39
CA LEU A 4 14.85 -11.36 10.70
C LEU A 4 13.35 -11.07 10.62
N VAL A 5 12.78 -10.45 11.65
CA VAL A 5 11.37 -10.01 11.67
C VAL A 5 11.14 -8.89 10.64
N LEU A 6 12.06 -7.92 10.56
CA LEU A 6 12.04 -6.87 9.54
C LEU A 6 12.15 -7.46 8.12
N LEU A 7 13.07 -8.40 7.89
CA LEU A 7 13.20 -9.07 6.59
C LEU A 7 11.95 -9.87 6.20
N ALA A 8 11.35 -10.58 7.15
CA ALA A 8 10.12 -11.34 6.92
C ALA A 8 8.92 -10.41 6.63
N ALA A 9 8.82 -9.29 7.35
CA ALA A 9 7.78 -8.27 7.12
C ALA A 9 7.93 -7.61 5.75
N VAL A 10 9.16 -7.28 5.34
CA VAL A 10 9.45 -6.77 3.99
C VAL A 10 9.14 -7.83 2.93
N GLY A 11 9.48 -9.10 3.17
CA GLY A 11 9.16 -10.20 2.27
C GLY A 11 7.66 -10.40 2.05
N LEU A 12 6.85 -10.31 3.13
CA LEU A 12 5.39 -10.35 3.03
C LEU A 12 4.81 -9.12 2.32
N ALA A 13 5.38 -7.94 2.56
CA ALA A 13 4.97 -6.71 1.86
C ALA A 13 5.26 -6.77 0.35
N LEU A 14 6.39 -7.38 -0.04
CA LEU A 14 6.72 -7.64 -1.44
C LEU A 14 5.79 -8.68 -2.07
N ALA A 15 5.43 -9.74 -1.32
CA ALA A 15 4.47 -10.75 -1.78
C ALA A 15 3.05 -10.19 -1.98
N GLY A 16 2.66 -9.18 -1.19
CA GLY A 16 1.38 -8.46 -1.33
C GLY A 16 1.36 -7.40 -2.45
N CYS A 17 2.47 -7.15 -3.13
CA CYS A 17 2.55 -6.14 -4.21
C CYS A 17 1.77 -6.55 -5.48
N GLN A 18 1.34 -7.81 -5.57
CA GLN A 18 0.47 -8.31 -6.63
C GLN A 18 -1.02 -8.21 -6.23
N SER A 19 -1.50 -6.98 -6.06
CA SER A 19 -2.91 -6.72 -5.80
C SER A 19 -3.50 -5.81 -6.86
N ASP A 20 -4.36 -6.39 -7.69
CA ASP A 20 -5.10 -5.77 -8.79
C ASP A 20 -6.34 -4.98 -8.33
N SER A 21 -6.63 -5.01 -7.02
CA SER A 21 -7.79 -4.35 -6.42
C SER A 21 -7.43 -2.99 -5.83
N SER A 22 -8.27 -1.99 -6.08
CA SER A 22 -8.12 -0.62 -5.56
C SER A 22 -8.01 -0.55 -4.05
N ARG A 23 -8.77 -1.42 -3.38
CA ARG A 23 -8.83 -1.49 -1.93
C ARG A 23 -7.53 -2.03 -1.36
N ASP A 24 -6.94 -3.03 -2.00
CA ASP A 24 -5.68 -3.61 -1.57
C ASP A 24 -4.51 -2.67 -1.82
N ARG A 25 -4.48 -1.95 -2.95
CA ARG A 25 -3.46 -0.90 -3.19
C ARG A 25 -3.58 0.26 -2.20
N ALA A 26 -4.79 0.67 -1.83
CA ALA A 26 -5.01 1.70 -0.81
C ALA A 26 -4.61 1.23 0.59
N LEU A 27 -4.92 -0.02 0.95
CA LEU A 27 -4.53 -0.61 2.24
C LEU A 27 -3.03 -0.86 2.33
N VAL A 28 -2.40 -1.35 1.27
CA VAL A 28 -0.95 -1.57 1.19
C VAL A 28 -0.22 -0.24 1.17
N GLY A 29 -0.65 0.70 0.33
CA GLY A 29 -0.08 2.04 0.25
C GLY A 29 -0.22 2.80 1.57
N GLY A 30 -1.40 2.74 2.20
CA GLY A 30 -1.65 3.33 3.51
C GLY A 30 -0.87 2.65 4.62
N GLY A 31 -0.81 1.32 4.66
CA GLY A 31 -0.06 0.58 5.66
C GLY A 31 1.46 0.82 5.56
N LEU A 32 2.01 0.79 4.35
CA LEU A 32 3.42 1.11 4.09
C LEU A 32 3.73 2.57 4.40
N GLY A 33 2.88 3.49 3.96
CA GLY A 33 3.00 4.90 4.26
C GLY A 33 2.96 5.16 5.76
N ALA A 34 2.07 4.49 6.50
CA ALA A 34 1.97 4.59 7.95
C ALA A 34 3.24 4.09 8.66
N ALA A 35 3.71 2.90 8.31
CA ALA A 35 4.89 2.31 8.92
C ALA A 35 6.14 3.16 8.65
N THR A 36 6.30 3.61 7.41
CA THR A 36 7.46 4.41 6.98
C THR A 36 7.40 5.81 7.60
N GLY A 37 6.24 6.45 7.54
CA GLY A 37 6.02 7.77 8.13
C GLY A 37 6.16 7.78 9.65
N ALA A 38 5.72 6.71 10.33
CA ALA A 38 5.91 6.57 11.77
C ALA A 38 7.37 6.37 12.15
N ALA A 39 8.11 5.55 11.38
CA ALA A 39 9.54 5.36 11.61
C ALA A 39 10.33 6.66 11.43
N ILE A 40 10.05 7.41 10.36
CA ILE A 40 10.72 8.70 10.08
C ILE A 40 10.33 9.74 11.13
N GLY A 41 9.04 9.85 11.46
CA GLY A 41 8.55 10.80 12.45
C GLY A 41 9.09 10.54 13.85
N ALA A 42 9.20 9.27 14.26
CA ALA A 42 9.88 8.87 15.50
C ALA A 42 11.36 9.23 15.48
N ALA A 43 12.06 8.94 14.39
CA ALA A 43 13.49 9.21 14.26
C ALA A 43 13.82 10.70 14.21
N ALA A 44 12.96 11.52 13.59
CA ALA A 44 13.19 12.96 13.45
C ALA A 44 12.88 13.74 14.73
N THR A 45 11.85 13.33 15.48
CA THR A 45 11.43 14.03 16.70
C THR A 45 12.00 13.42 17.97
N GLY A 46 12.40 12.14 17.95
CA GLY A 46 12.80 11.40 19.14
C GLY A 46 11.63 10.95 20.03
N ASP A 47 10.38 11.25 19.65
CA ASP A 47 9.20 11.06 20.47
C ASP A 47 8.08 10.30 19.75
N VAL A 48 7.20 9.68 20.54
CA VAL A 48 6.02 8.94 20.06
C VAL A 48 5.05 9.88 19.32
N GLY A 49 5.03 11.16 19.67
CA GLY A 49 4.21 12.18 18.98
C GLY A 49 4.57 12.33 17.51
N GLY A 50 5.86 12.39 17.17
CA GLY A 50 6.27 12.44 15.77
C GLY A 50 6.00 11.14 15.02
N ALA A 51 6.07 10.00 15.70
CA ALA A 51 5.70 8.70 15.13
C ALA A 51 4.21 8.64 14.75
N LEU A 52 3.34 9.14 15.63
CA LEU A 52 1.89 9.20 15.39
C LEU A 52 1.54 10.14 14.24
N VAL A 53 2.12 11.34 14.23
CA VAL A 53 1.87 12.34 13.17
C VAL A 53 2.43 11.86 11.84
N GLY A 54 3.68 11.39 11.81
CA GLY A 54 4.30 10.85 10.61
C GLY A 54 3.56 9.61 10.09
N GLY A 55 3.11 8.74 10.99
CA GLY A 55 2.31 7.57 10.64
C GLY A 55 0.95 7.93 10.08
N ALA A 56 0.23 8.89 10.67
CA ALA A 56 -1.08 9.31 10.16
C ALA A 56 -0.98 9.99 8.79
N ILE A 57 0.01 10.87 8.60
CA ILE A 57 0.25 11.55 7.31
C ILE A 57 0.69 10.55 6.26
N GLY A 58 1.63 9.66 6.58
CA GLY A 58 2.07 8.61 5.70
C GLY A 58 0.95 7.64 5.33
N ALA A 59 0.08 7.30 6.28
CA ALA A 59 -1.10 6.46 6.03
C ALA A 59 -2.08 7.10 5.05
N ALA A 60 -2.43 8.37 5.30
CA ALA A 60 -3.35 9.11 4.46
C ALA A 60 -2.77 9.29 3.04
N GLY A 61 -1.53 9.77 2.93
CA GLY A 61 -0.87 9.99 1.66
C GLY A 61 -0.67 8.68 0.88
N GLY A 62 -0.20 7.63 1.56
CA GLY A 62 0.01 6.32 0.96
C GLY A 62 -1.30 5.64 0.52
N ALA A 63 -2.39 5.81 1.26
CA ALA A 63 -3.69 5.26 0.88
C ALA A 63 -4.27 5.98 -0.34
N ILE A 64 -4.15 7.31 -0.39
CA ILE A 64 -4.58 8.12 -1.53
C ILE A 64 -3.78 7.73 -2.77
N VAL A 65 -2.45 7.70 -2.70
CA VAL A 65 -1.58 7.33 -3.83
C VAL A 65 -1.80 5.88 -4.26
N GLY A 66 -1.99 4.96 -3.31
CA GLY A 66 -2.32 3.57 -3.59
C GLY A 66 -3.64 3.43 -4.34
N SER A 67 -4.68 4.13 -3.89
CA SER A 67 -5.97 4.16 -4.59
C SER A 67 -5.88 4.82 -5.97
N ALA A 68 -5.08 5.88 -6.13
CA ALA A 68 -4.91 6.61 -7.39
C ALA A 68 -4.10 5.83 -8.44
N THR A 69 -3.10 5.07 -8.00
CA THR A 69 -2.22 4.23 -8.85
C THR A 69 -2.88 2.89 -9.18
N THR A 70 -4.11 2.64 -8.72
CA THR A 70 -4.78 1.39 -9.03
C THR A 70 -5.08 1.32 -10.53
N PRO A 71 -4.67 0.24 -11.22
CA PRO A 71 -5.02 0.04 -12.62
C PRO A 71 -6.53 0.03 -12.79
N LYS A 72 -7.02 0.83 -13.74
CA LYS A 72 -8.45 0.94 -14.04
C LYS A 72 -8.80 -0.30 -14.84
N ASN A 73 -9.22 -1.34 -14.14
CA ASN A 73 -9.53 -2.62 -14.73
C ASN A 73 -10.95 -2.56 -15.32
N CYS A 74 -11.05 -2.23 -16.61
CA CYS A 74 -12.28 -2.35 -17.38
C CYS A 74 -12.64 -3.83 -17.53
N VAL A 75 -13.92 -4.17 -17.39
CA VAL A 75 -14.41 -5.53 -17.65
C VAL A 75 -14.80 -5.61 -19.12
N ALA A 76 -14.01 -6.34 -19.91
CA ALA A 76 -14.36 -6.70 -21.28
C ALA A 76 -15.00 -8.09 -21.29
N TYR A 77 -15.78 -8.40 -22.34
CA TYR A 77 -16.45 -9.69 -22.49
C TYR A 77 -15.90 -10.40 -23.72
N ASP A 78 -15.55 -11.68 -23.57
CA ASP A 78 -15.11 -12.50 -24.70
C ASP A 78 -16.30 -12.86 -25.61
N ARG A 79 -16.04 -13.55 -26.72
CA ARG A 79 -17.08 -14.01 -27.66
C ARG A 79 -18.08 -15.01 -27.05
N TYR A 80 -17.75 -15.61 -25.92
CA TYR A 80 -18.58 -16.57 -25.17
C TYR A 80 -19.31 -15.89 -24.00
N GLY A 81 -19.17 -14.57 -23.82
CA GLY A 81 -19.80 -13.79 -22.76
C GLY A 81 -19.08 -13.88 -21.41
N ASN A 82 -17.86 -14.42 -21.36
CA ASN A 82 -17.09 -14.51 -20.14
C ASN A 82 -16.40 -13.17 -19.84
N PRO A 83 -16.56 -12.60 -18.62
CA PRO A 83 -15.91 -11.35 -18.24
C PRO A 83 -14.40 -11.54 -18.02
N TYR A 84 -13.58 -10.67 -18.62
CA TYR A 84 -12.13 -10.59 -18.39
C TYR A 84 -11.69 -9.15 -18.08
N ARG A 85 -10.70 -9.00 -17.20
CA ARG A 85 -10.19 -7.68 -16.78
C ARG A 85 -9.11 -7.20 -17.74
N VAL A 86 -9.24 -5.98 -18.25
CA VAL A 86 -8.25 -5.31 -19.10
C VAL A 86 -7.95 -3.91 -18.58
N ALA A 87 -6.75 -3.41 -18.88
CA ALA A 87 -6.45 -2.00 -18.66
C ALA A 87 -7.37 -1.14 -19.53
N CYS A 88 -8.10 -0.20 -18.91
CA CYS A 88 -8.83 0.81 -19.66
C CYS A 88 -7.83 1.68 -20.47
N PRO A 89 -8.15 2.05 -21.71
CA PRO A 89 -7.34 2.98 -22.51
C PRO A 89 -7.27 4.39 -21.89
#